data_AF-A0A920L7B9-F1
#
_entry.id   AF-A0A920L7B9-F1
#
_cell.length_a   1.000
_cell.length_b   1.000
_cell.length_c   1.000
_cell.angle_alpha   90.00
_cell.angle_beta   90.00
_cell.angle_gamma   90.00
#
_symmetry.space_group_name_H-M   'P 1'
#
loop_
_entity.id
_entity.type
_entity.pdbx_description
1 polymer ?
#
loop_
_entity_poly.entity_id
_entity_poly.type
_entity_poly.pdbx_seq_one_letter_code
_entity_poly.pdbx_strand_id
1 'polypeptide(L)' 'MFPKEISNGVCSLKEKENRYTITCKLKIGSDGSLIKYSFLKSIISSHLRCTYSMVQNFLENTDKYEELSDEIKRIF' A
#
# COMPACT_ATOMS: atom_id res chain seq x y z
N MET A 1 15.42 -6.32 -17.34
CA MET A 1 14.65 -5.30 -16.59
C MET A 1 13.92 -4.43 -17.61
N PHE A 2 12.69 -3.97 -17.31
CA PHE A 2 11.93 -3.14 -18.25
C PHE A 2 12.53 -1.73 -18.40
N PRO A 3 12.23 -1.03 -19.51
CA PRO A 3 12.51 0.40 -19.67
C PRO A 3 11.86 1.25 -18.57
N LYS A 4 12.46 2.41 -18.25
CA LYS A 4 12.02 3.28 -17.15
C LYS A 4 10.57 3.75 -17.32
N GLU A 5 10.15 3.94 -18.56
CA GLU A 5 8.82 4.37 -18.97
C GLU A 5 7.77 3.35 -18.53
N ILE A 6 8.12 2.05 -18.60
CA ILE A 6 7.25 0.96 -18.19
C ILE A 6 7.36 0.75 -16.67
N SER A 7 8.58 0.66 -16.13
CA SER A 7 8.77 0.33 -14.70
C SER A 7 8.30 1.45 -13.77
N ASN A 8 8.72 2.68 -14.02
CA ASN A 8 8.45 3.85 -13.16
C ASN A 8 7.22 4.62 -13.63
N GLY A 9 6.83 4.45 -14.90
CA GLY A 9 5.61 5.00 -15.46
C GLY A 9 4.44 4.05 -15.26
N VAL A 10 4.18 3.18 -16.23
CA VAL A 10 2.91 2.43 -16.36
C VAL A 10 2.69 1.40 -15.25
N CYS A 11 3.73 0.65 -14.88
CA CYS A 11 3.61 -0.42 -13.89
C CYS A 11 3.80 0.04 -12.44
N SER A 12 4.24 1.28 -12.22
CA SER A 12 4.40 1.83 -10.88
C SER A 12 3.03 2.08 -10.23
N LEU A 13 2.90 1.73 -8.96
CA LEU A 13 1.71 2.00 -8.15
C LEU A 13 1.76 3.42 -7.57
N LYS A 14 1.70 4.42 -8.46
CA LYS A 14 1.66 5.83 -8.06
C LYS A 14 0.43 6.11 -7.20
N GLU A 15 0.63 6.96 -6.20
CA GLU A 15 -0.45 7.40 -5.33
C GLU A 15 -1.51 8.20 -6.09
N LYS A 16 -2.75 8.11 -5.65
CA LYS A 16 -3.91 8.88 -6.14
C LYS A 16 -4.22 8.67 -7.63
N GLU A 17 -3.69 7.58 -8.23
CA GLU A 17 -3.93 7.17 -9.60
C GLU A 17 -4.49 5.75 -9.66
N ASN A 18 -5.36 5.46 -10.63
CA ASN A 18 -5.86 4.09 -10.87
C ASN A 18 -4.83 3.25 -11.60
N ARG A 19 -4.53 2.05 -11.08
CA ARG A 19 -3.49 1.15 -11.58
C ARG A 19 -4.00 -0.28 -11.70
N TYR A 20 -3.71 -0.91 -12.84
CA TYR A 20 -4.00 -2.32 -13.06
C TYR A 20 -3.03 -3.19 -12.28
N THR A 21 -3.55 -4.16 -11.55
CA THR A 21 -2.76 -5.10 -10.74
C THR A 21 -3.26 -6.52 -10.85
N ILE A 22 -2.37 -7.46 -10.51
CA ILE A 22 -2.76 -8.80 -10.07
C ILE A 22 -2.70 -8.79 -8.55
N THR A 23 -3.84 -8.91 -7.88
CA THR A 23 -3.94 -8.90 -6.42
C THR A 23 -3.97 -10.32 -5.88
N CYS A 24 -3.15 -10.58 -4.88
CA CYS A 24 -3.30 -11.74 -3.99
C CYS A 24 -4.08 -11.31 -2.74
N LYS A 25 -5.29 -11.83 -2.56
CA LYS A 25 -6.12 -11.56 -1.37
C LYS A 25 -5.96 -12.71 -0.39
N LEU A 26 -5.45 -12.41 0.80
CA LEU A 26 -5.21 -13.37 1.87
C LEU A 26 -6.21 -13.19 3.01
N LYS A 27 -6.61 -14.30 3.65
CA LYS A 27 -7.23 -14.33 4.98
C LYS A 27 -6.26 -15.02 5.92
N ILE A 28 -5.77 -14.28 6.90
CA ILE A 28 -4.78 -14.76 7.87
C ILE A 28 -5.46 -14.84 9.24
N GLY A 29 -5.20 -15.92 9.99
CA GLY A 29 -5.67 -16.12 11.35
C GLY A 29 -4.89 -15.26 12.35
N SER A 30 -5.43 -15.11 13.57
CA SER A 30 -4.75 -14.37 14.64
C SER A 30 -3.42 -14.98 15.08
N ASP A 31 -3.23 -16.27 14.83
CA ASP A 31 -2.00 -17.04 15.06
C ASP A 31 -1.02 -16.96 13.87
N GLY A 32 -1.37 -16.22 12.81
CA GLY A 32 -0.57 -16.12 11.58
C GLY A 32 -0.84 -17.23 10.57
N SER A 33 -1.76 -18.16 10.82
CA SER A 33 -2.08 -19.23 9.88
C SER A 33 -2.77 -18.70 8.61
N LEU A 34 -2.44 -19.27 7.44
CA LEU A 34 -3.11 -18.93 6.18
C LEU A 34 -4.44 -19.68 6.08
N ILE A 35 -5.55 -18.97 6.22
CA ILE A 35 -6.91 -19.55 6.16
C ILE A 35 -7.40 -19.66 4.72
N LYS A 36 -7.15 -18.64 3.88
CA LYS A 36 -7.60 -18.60 2.48
C LYS A 36 -6.73 -17.67 1.64
N TYR A 37 -6.56 -17.99 0.37
CA TYR A 37 -5.98 -17.08 -0.62
C TYR A 37 -6.77 -17.10 -1.93
N SER A 38 -6.63 -16.04 -2.73
CA SER A 38 -7.16 -15.98 -4.09
C SER A 38 -6.37 -14.96 -4.92
N PHE A 39 -6.24 -15.22 -6.22
CA PHE A 39 -5.63 -14.30 -7.17
C PHE A 39 -6.69 -13.72 -8.09
N LEU A 40 -6.66 -12.41 -8.30
CA LEU A 40 -7.58 -11.72 -9.19
C LEU A 40 -6.89 -10.59 -9.94
N LYS A 41 -7.38 -10.29 -11.14
CA LYS A 41 -7.07 -9.03 -11.82
C LYS A 41 -7.93 -7.93 -11.19
N SER A 42 -7.32 -6.79 -10.94
CA SER A 42 -7.94 -5.69 -10.20
C SER A 42 -7.45 -4.33 -10.70
N ILE A 43 -8.18 -3.29 -10.32
CA ILE A 43 -7.75 -1.89 -10.41
C ILE A 43 -7.69 -1.38 -8.98
N ILE A 44 -6.56 -0.79 -8.59
CA ILE A 44 -6.37 -0.18 -7.28
C ILE A 44 -5.95 1.29 -7.43
N SER A 45 -6.17 2.09 -6.40
CA SER A 45 -5.52 3.38 -6.24
C SER A 45 -4.78 3.39 -4.92
N SER A 46 -3.45 3.58 -4.95
CA SER A 46 -2.67 3.72 -3.73
C SER A 46 -2.99 5.08 -3.12
N HIS A 47 -3.32 5.14 -1.84
CA HIS A 47 -3.68 6.42 -1.22
C HIS A 47 -2.45 7.28 -0.93
N LEU A 48 -1.32 6.64 -0.58
CA LEU A 48 -0.10 7.33 -0.19
C LEU A 48 1.15 6.48 -0.46
N ARG A 49 2.26 7.14 -0.80
CA ARG A 49 3.59 6.55 -0.85
C ARG A 49 4.37 6.85 0.43
N CYS A 50 4.51 5.85 1.29
CA CYS A 50 5.25 5.97 2.55
C CYS A 50 6.72 5.53 2.44
N THR A 51 7.55 6.02 3.35
CA THR A 51 8.90 5.50 3.62
C THR A 51 8.92 4.72 4.93
N TYR A 52 9.95 3.90 5.17
CA TYR A 52 10.09 3.17 6.44
C TYR A 52 10.06 4.09 7.66
N SER A 53 10.77 5.22 7.63
CA SER A 53 10.78 6.19 8.73
C SER A 53 9.40 6.79 8.99
N MET A 54 8.64 7.09 7.93
CA MET A 54 7.26 7.58 8.07
C MET A 54 6.36 6.56 8.77
N VAL A 55 6.42 5.29 8.35
CA VAL A 55 5.61 4.22 8.95
C VAL A 55 6.04 3.93 10.39
N GLN A 56 7.34 3.89 10.67
CA GLN A 56 7.85 3.68 12.04
C GLN A 56 7.35 4.76 12.98
N ASN A 57 7.50 6.03 12.61
CA ASN A 57 7.05 7.15 13.44
C ASN A 57 5.53 7.11 13.69
N PHE A 58 4.75 6.73 12.67
CA PHE A 58 3.30 6.56 12.80
C PHE A 58 2.95 5.46 13.83
N LEU A 59 3.61 4.31 13.78
CA LEU A 59 3.36 3.20 14.70
C LEU A 59 3.79 3.53 16.14
N GLU A 60 4.86 4.30 16.30
CA GLU A 60 5.41 4.68 17.61
C GLU A 60 4.73 5.91 18.24
N ASN A 61 3.73 6.52 17.58
CA ASN A 61 3.05 7.75 18.02
C ASN A 61 4.04 8.87 18.42
N THR A 62 5.12 9.04 17.65
CA THR A 62 5.97 10.23 17.81
C THR A 62 5.35 11.37 17.01
N ASP A 63 5.01 12.48 17.69
CA ASP A 63 4.30 13.68 17.20
C ASP A 63 4.92 14.39 15.96
N LYS A 64 5.94 13.80 15.33
CA LYS A 64 6.69 14.38 14.22
C LYS A 64 5.96 14.38 12.88
N TYR A 65 4.82 13.69 12.73
CA TYR A 65 4.08 13.57 11.47
C TYR A 65 2.54 13.54 11.68
N GLU A 66 1.98 14.60 12.27
CA GLU A 66 0.52 14.77 12.41
C GLU A 66 -0.21 14.62 11.07
N GLU A 67 0.35 15.19 9.99
CA GLU A 67 -0.23 15.15 8.63
C GLU A 67 -0.42 13.71 8.10
N LEU A 68 0.56 12.82 8.32
CA LEU A 68 0.47 11.41 7.94
C LEU A 68 -0.60 10.68 8.76
N SER A 69 -0.68 11.01 10.05
CA SER A 69 -1.66 10.43 10.95
C SER A 69 -3.08 10.80 10.53
N ASP A 70 -3.29 12.05 10.10
CA ASP A 70 -4.58 12.56 9.65
C ASP A 70 -4.97 12.00 8.27
N GLU A 71 -4.02 11.86 7.35
CA GLU A 71 -4.30 11.25 6.04
C GLU A 71 -4.62 9.74 6.19
N ILE A 72 -3.93 9.01 7.08
CA ILE A 72 -4.27 7.61 7.40
C ILE A 72 -5.63 7.49 8.09
N LYS A 73 -5.92 8.35 9.09
CA LYS A 73 -7.24 8.40 9.76
C LYS A 73 -8.40 8.75 8.81
N ARG A 74 -8.14 9.40 7.68
CA ARG A 74 -9.16 9.69 6.66
C ARG A 74 -9.44 8.49 5.74
N ILE A 75 -8.52 7.54 5.67
CA ILE A 75 -8.63 6.35 4.80
C ILE A 75 -9.36 5.20 5.52
N PHE A 76 -9.31 5.14 6.85
CA PHE A 76 -9.88 4.07 7.70
C PHE A 76 -10.96 4.60 8.63
#